data_AF-A0A1Y1K241-F1
#
_entry.id   AF-A0A1Y1K241-F1
#
_cell.length_a   1.000
_cell.length_b   1.000
_cell.length_c   1.000
_cell.angle_alpha   90.00
_cell.angle_beta   90.00
_cell.angle_gamma   90.00
#
_symmetry.space_group_name_H-M   'P 1'
#
loop_
_entity.id
_entity.type
_entity.pdbx_description
1 polymer ?
#
loop_
_entity_poly.entity_id
_entity_poly.type
_entity_poly.pdbx_seq_one_letter_code
_entity_poly.pdbx_strand_id
1 'polypeptide(L)'
;MRSLLKAPLLLLASMATMLSPVAGEDMLVSNSLNNCQDDSSFTASLFNVVYTPNNNSATVEVVATSSVQGYVLFDLAISAYGYTFLRKTVDPCEMKLGGLCPMVAGKIPFAFNLPVPADAAKQIPGIAYSIPDLDATVRVQINLTKTDNPRSIACVEADISNGKTVDLLGVKWATAIIAGLALISSAVVNGLGHSNTAAHVAANSLSLFGYFQGQAILGLTGVHLPPIVQSWTQDFQWSMGIIRVGFMQTIFTWYQRATGGTPSTIFDTLTTVSVQVEKRGLDFTGHGLSLFRRGAAMMPRPIVA
;
A
#
# COMPACT_ATOMS: atom_id res chain seq x y z
N MET A 1 19.28 -21.61 -39.32
CA MET A 1 18.25 -20.77 -38.67
C MET A 1 17.37 -21.45 -37.61
N ARG A 2 17.37 -22.79 -37.44
CA ARG A 2 16.52 -23.48 -36.42
C ARG A 2 17.03 -23.47 -34.96
N SER A 3 18.27 -23.00 -34.71
CA SER A 3 18.91 -23.07 -33.38
C SER A 3 18.74 -21.81 -32.52
N LEU A 4 18.48 -20.64 -33.14
CA LEU A 4 18.45 -19.35 -32.43
C LEU A 4 17.18 -19.15 -31.58
N LEU A 5 16.10 -19.88 -31.87
CA LEU A 5 14.84 -19.82 -31.11
C LEU A 5 14.78 -20.81 -29.93
N LYS A 6 15.60 -21.87 -29.92
CA LYS A 6 15.56 -22.90 -28.86
C LYS A 6 16.22 -22.45 -27.56
N ALA A 7 17.32 -21.71 -27.65
CA ALA A 7 18.04 -21.17 -26.50
C ALA A 7 17.22 -20.19 -25.65
N PRO A 8 16.51 -19.18 -26.20
CA PRO A 8 15.67 -18.29 -25.40
C PRO A 8 14.44 -19.01 -24.80
N LEU A 9 13.87 -20.00 -25.50
CA LEU A 9 12.77 -20.83 -24.99
C LEU A 9 13.17 -21.70 -23.80
N LEU A 10 14.38 -22.27 -23.83
CA LEU A 10 14.94 -23.04 -22.71
C LEU A 10 15.26 -22.15 -21.50
N LEU A 11 15.74 -20.93 -21.72
CA LEU A 11 15.97 -19.95 -20.66
C LEU A 11 14.65 -19.50 -20.01
N LEU A 12 13.63 -19.18 -20.80
CA LEU A 12 12.29 -18.85 -20.31
C LEU A 12 11.67 -20.00 -19.50
N ALA A 13 11.81 -21.25 -19.97
CA ALA A 13 11.34 -22.43 -19.26
C ALA A 13 12.08 -22.65 -17.92
N SER A 14 13.40 -22.44 -17.89
CA SER A 14 14.19 -22.55 -16.65
C SER A 14 13.80 -21.49 -15.62
N MET A 15 13.49 -20.27 -16.06
CA MET A 15 13.10 -19.16 -15.18
C MET A 15 11.69 -19.36 -14.58
N ALA A 16 10.80 -20.04 -15.30
CA ALA A 16 9.47 -20.37 -14.80
C ALA A 16 9.51 -21.37 -13.63
N THR A 17 10.51 -22.26 -13.56
CA THR A 17 10.62 -23.27 -12.50
C THR A 17 11.11 -22.75 -11.15
N MET A 18 11.56 -21.49 -11.06
CA MET A 18 12.05 -20.88 -9.80
C MET A 18 10.99 -20.14 -8.99
N LEU A 19 9.75 -20.04 -9.49
CA LEU A 19 8.65 -19.38 -8.80
C LEU A 19 7.93 -20.39 -7.90
N SER A 20 8.47 -20.64 -6.71
CA SER A 20 7.69 -21.31 -5.66
C SER A 20 6.66 -20.32 -5.10
N PRO A 21 5.36 -20.63 -5.10
CA PRO A 21 4.37 -19.77 -4.47
C PRO A 21 4.61 -19.80 -2.95
N VAL A 22 5.06 -18.67 -2.39
CA VAL A 22 5.01 -18.46 -0.94
C VAL A 22 3.55 -18.16 -0.61
N ALA A 23 2.86 -19.12 -0.01
CA ALA A 23 1.54 -18.88 0.56
C ALA A 23 1.72 -17.99 1.80
N GLY A 24 1.46 -16.69 1.63
CA GLY A 24 1.33 -15.78 2.77
C GLY A 24 0.11 -16.17 3.60
N GLU A 25 0.20 -15.98 4.92
CA GLU A 25 -0.95 -16.14 5.79
C GLU A 25 -1.99 -15.06 5.48
N ASP A 26 -3.26 -15.45 5.41
CA ASP A 26 -4.36 -14.51 5.24
C ASP A 26 -4.45 -13.64 6.50
N MET A 27 -4.40 -12.33 6.33
CA MET A 27 -4.53 -11.38 7.43
C MET A 27 -5.18 -10.09 6.93
N LEU A 28 -5.89 -9.41 7.81
CA LEU A 28 -6.35 -8.04 7.60
C LEU A 28 -5.65 -7.14 8.61
N VAL A 29 -4.97 -6.13 8.11
CA VAL A 29 -4.09 -5.25 8.86
C VAL A 29 -4.55 -3.82 8.69
N SER A 30 -4.48 -3.03 9.75
CA SER A 30 -4.66 -1.58 9.70
C SER A 30 -3.61 -0.90 10.55
N ASN A 31 -2.84 0.00 9.94
CA ASN A 31 -1.66 0.63 10.55
C ASN A 31 -1.83 2.13 10.79
N SER A 32 -2.99 2.69 10.44
CA SER A 32 -3.25 4.12 10.51
C SER A 32 -4.68 4.39 10.94
N LEU A 33 -4.83 5.44 11.73
CA LEU A 33 -6.13 5.93 12.17
C LEU A 33 -6.20 7.42 11.81
N ASN A 34 -7.02 7.75 10.84
CA ASN A 34 -7.19 9.09 10.32
C ASN A 34 -8.37 9.77 11.02
N ASN A 35 -8.29 11.07 11.25
CA ASN A 35 -9.44 11.83 11.76
C ASN A 35 -10.39 12.16 10.59
N CYS A 36 -11.67 11.82 10.72
CA CYS A 36 -12.70 12.11 9.71
C CYS A 36 -13.53 13.38 10.01
N GLN A 37 -13.18 14.12 11.06
CA GLN A 37 -13.84 15.39 11.43
C GLN A 37 -12.78 16.41 11.86
N ASP A 38 -12.99 17.68 11.50
CA ASP A 38 -12.22 18.80 12.03
C ASP A 38 -12.44 18.94 13.55
N ASP A 39 -11.39 19.38 14.26
CA ASP A 39 -11.37 19.53 15.73
C ASP A 39 -11.68 18.23 16.52
N SER A 40 -11.22 17.08 16.03
CA SER A 40 -11.35 15.80 16.74
C SER A 40 -10.63 15.83 18.08
N SER A 41 -11.37 15.65 19.17
CA SER A 41 -10.84 15.61 20.54
C SER A 41 -10.27 14.23 20.94
N PHE A 42 -10.11 13.35 19.95
CA PHE A 42 -9.48 12.04 20.07
C PHE A 42 -8.63 11.80 18.84
N THR A 43 -7.36 11.45 19.06
CA THR A 43 -6.40 11.13 18.00
C THR A 43 -5.60 9.89 18.38
N ALA A 44 -5.02 9.18 17.42
CA ALA A 44 -4.08 8.09 17.70
C ALA A 44 -2.70 8.43 17.17
N SER A 45 -1.69 8.16 17.99
CA SER A 45 -0.27 8.28 17.63
C SER A 45 0.30 6.96 17.11
N LEU A 46 -0.21 5.84 17.62
CA LEU A 46 0.07 4.49 17.12
C LEU A 46 -1.27 3.77 16.97
N PHE A 47 -1.46 3.11 15.84
CA PHE A 47 -2.62 2.27 15.59
C PHE A 47 -2.14 1.08 14.75
N ASN A 48 -2.27 -0.12 15.30
CA ASN A 48 -1.94 -1.36 14.61
C ASN A 48 -2.98 -2.41 15.00
N VAL A 49 -3.74 -2.86 14.02
CA VAL A 49 -4.72 -3.93 14.18
C VAL A 49 -4.38 -5.03 13.21
N VAL A 50 -4.23 -6.26 13.69
CA VAL A 50 -3.99 -7.45 12.87
C VAL A 50 -5.04 -8.48 13.20
N TYR A 51 -5.92 -8.75 12.24
CA TYR A 51 -6.91 -9.82 12.30
C TYR A 51 -6.44 -11.02 11.49
N THR A 52 -6.40 -12.18 12.14
CA THR A 52 -6.03 -13.45 11.52
C THR A 52 -7.24 -14.39 11.50
N PRO A 53 -7.74 -14.81 10.31
CA PRO A 53 -8.89 -15.69 10.20
C PRO A 53 -8.62 -17.11 10.73
N ASN A 54 -7.38 -17.61 10.68
CA ASN A 54 -7.02 -18.96 11.11
C ASN A 54 -7.30 -19.22 12.60
N ASN A 55 -7.03 -18.23 13.45
CA ASN A 55 -7.28 -18.30 14.89
C ASN A 55 -8.46 -17.42 15.34
N ASN A 56 -9.13 -16.77 14.39
CA ASN A 56 -10.27 -15.87 14.59
C ASN A 56 -10.05 -14.83 15.70
N SER A 57 -8.85 -14.26 15.73
CA SER A 57 -8.43 -13.28 16.74
C SER A 57 -7.91 -12.01 16.09
N ALA A 58 -8.22 -10.88 16.73
CA ALA A 58 -7.72 -9.56 16.36
C ALA A 58 -6.77 -9.06 17.45
N THR A 59 -5.52 -8.85 17.08
CA THR A 59 -4.53 -8.16 17.90
C THR A 59 -4.66 -6.67 17.68
N VAL A 60 -4.90 -5.91 18.74
CA VAL A 60 -5.09 -4.45 18.67
C VAL A 60 -4.04 -3.79 19.54
N GLU A 61 -3.22 -2.93 18.96
CA GLU A 61 -2.24 -2.09 19.63
C GLU A 61 -2.48 -0.63 19.24
N VAL A 62 -2.85 0.19 20.23
CA VAL A 62 -3.20 1.60 19.99
C VAL A 62 -2.64 2.47 21.09
N VAL A 63 -2.10 3.61 20.70
CA VAL A 63 -1.72 4.69 21.62
C VAL A 63 -2.54 5.92 21.24
N ALA A 64 -3.69 6.04 21.90
CA ALA A 64 -4.62 7.14 21.69
C ALA A 64 -4.29 8.32 22.61
N THR A 65 -4.62 9.52 22.17
CA THR A 65 -4.61 10.74 22.96
C THR A 65 -6.02 11.32 22.94
N SER A 66 -6.62 11.51 24.12
CA SER A 66 -7.92 12.16 24.25
C SER A 66 -7.82 13.43 25.08
N SER A 67 -8.56 14.47 24.70
CA SER A 67 -8.77 15.67 25.51
C SER A 67 -10.12 15.66 26.23
N VAL A 68 -10.92 14.61 26.07
CA VAL A 68 -12.30 14.52 26.58
C VAL A 68 -12.36 13.60 27.78
N GLN A 69 -13.17 13.99 28.77
CA GLN A 69 -13.43 13.21 29.97
C GLN A 69 -14.93 12.92 30.08
N GLY A 70 -15.30 11.65 30.21
CA GLY A 70 -16.70 11.26 30.33
C GLY A 70 -17.04 9.86 29.85
N TYR A 71 -18.32 9.57 29.82
CA TYR A 71 -18.87 8.34 29.25
C TYR A 71 -19.14 8.57 27.76
N VAL A 72 -18.64 7.65 26.92
CA VAL A 72 -18.71 7.75 25.47
C VAL A 72 -19.37 6.49 24.90
N LEU A 73 -20.07 6.66 23.77
CA LEU A 73 -20.55 5.58 22.92
C LEU A 73 -19.79 5.61 21.59
N PHE A 74 -19.45 4.43 21.09
CA PHE A 74 -18.82 4.28 19.78
C PHE A 74 -19.84 3.76 18.78
N ASP A 75 -20.11 4.53 17.72
CA ASP A 75 -20.87 4.07 16.57
C ASP A 75 -19.89 3.61 15.48
N LEU A 76 -19.83 2.31 15.25
CA LEU A 76 -18.90 1.66 14.34
C LEU A 76 -19.61 1.33 13.03
N ALA A 77 -19.06 1.82 11.92
CA ALA A 77 -19.53 1.56 10.57
C ALA A 77 -18.38 0.98 9.74
N ILE A 78 -18.55 -0.26 9.26
CA ILE A 78 -17.60 -0.89 8.34
C ILE A 78 -18.13 -0.76 6.93
N SER A 79 -17.31 -0.18 6.06
CA SER A 79 -17.61 0.01 4.65
C SER A 79 -16.55 -0.67 3.78
N ALA A 80 -16.99 -1.20 2.64
CA ALA A 80 -16.10 -1.70 1.61
C ALA A 80 -16.60 -1.21 0.24
N TYR A 81 -15.70 -0.70 -0.60
CA TYR A 81 -16.03 -0.13 -1.91
C TYR A 81 -17.18 0.90 -1.87
N GLY A 82 -17.18 1.75 -0.84
CA GLY A 82 -18.23 2.76 -0.60
C GLY A 82 -19.57 2.21 -0.08
N TYR A 83 -19.71 0.89 0.13
CA TYR A 83 -20.91 0.28 0.70
C TYR A 83 -20.72 -0.09 2.17
N THR A 84 -21.53 0.51 3.05
CA THR A 84 -21.55 0.15 4.48
C THR A 84 -22.39 -1.10 4.70
N PHE A 85 -21.74 -2.22 5.03
CA PHE A 85 -22.42 -3.50 5.25
C PHE A 85 -22.68 -3.83 6.73
N LEU A 86 -21.95 -3.19 7.65
CA LEU A 86 -22.12 -3.40 9.08
C LEU A 86 -22.14 -2.06 9.81
N ARG A 87 -23.18 -1.84 10.62
CA ARG A 87 -23.21 -0.78 11.62
C ARG A 87 -23.53 -1.38 12.98
N LYS A 88 -22.74 -1.05 14.00
CA LYS A 88 -22.97 -1.43 15.37
C LYS A 88 -22.54 -0.33 16.32
N THR A 89 -23.38 -0.05 17.29
CA THR A 89 -23.02 0.78 18.43
C THR A 89 -22.43 -0.10 19.52
N VAL A 90 -21.28 0.29 20.04
CA VAL A 90 -20.52 -0.43 21.06
C VAL A 90 -20.32 0.49 22.26
N ASP A 91 -20.69 0.01 23.44
CA ASP A 91 -20.39 0.68 24.69
C ASP A 91 -19.06 0.15 25.28
N PRO A 92 -18.00 0.98 25.34
CA PRO A 92 -16.73 0.56 25.93
C PRO A 92 -16.83 0.18 27.41
N CYS A 93 -17.87 0.62 28.12
CA CYS A 93 -18.13 0.26 29.51
C CYS A 93 -18.59 -1.20 29.64
N GLU A 94 -19.41 -1.70 28.71
CA GLU A 94 -19.86 -3.10 28.71
C GLU A 94 -18.72 -4.07 28.39
N MET A 95 -17.82 -3.64 27.49
CA MET A 95 -16.65 -4.43 27.09
C MET A 95 -15.52 -4.43 28.14
N LYS A 96 -15.65 -3.67 29.23
CA LYS A 96 -14.63 -3.53 30.29
C LYS A 96 -13.25 -3.14 29.75
N LEU A 97 -13.21 -2.29 28.72
CA LEU A 97 -11.96 -1.82 28.14
C LEU A 97 -11.36 -0.72 29.04
N GLY A 98 -10.28 -1.06 29.73
CA GLY A 98 -9.58 -0.16 30.65
C GLY A 98 -9.12 1.13 29.95
N GLY A 99 -9.43 2.28 30.54
CA GLY A 99 -9.06 3.61 30.02
C GLY A 99 -10.07 4.24 29.07
N LEU A 100 -11.01 3.47 28.50
CA LEU A 100 -12.06 4.01 27.62
C LEU A 100 -13.38 4.26 28.36
N CYS A 101 -13.58 3.67 29.55
CA CYS A 101 -14.73 3.96 30.41
C CYS A 101 -14.37 4.04 31.91
N PRO A 102 -14.56 5.20 32.57
CA PRO A 102 -14.77 6.51 31.95
C PRO A 102 -13.53 6.93 31.15
N MET A 103 -13.73 7.55 30.00
CA MET A 103 -12.62 8.09 29.21
C MET A 103 -11.96 9.22 30.00
N VAL A 104 -10.63 9.21 30.07
CA VAL A 104 -9.84 10.22 30.77
C VAL A 104 -9.00 11.02 29.78
N ALA A 105 -8.81 12.31 30.06
CA ALA A 105 -7.92 13.13 29.27
C ALA A 105 -6.45 12.65 29.45
N GLY A 106 -5.73 12.48 28.35
CA GLY A 106 -4.34 12.03 28.36
C GLY A 106 -4.01 11.01 27.27
N LYS A 107 -2.81 10.45 27.35
CA LYS A 107 -2.35 9.36 26.50
C LYS A 107 -2.75 8.02 27.12
N ILE A 108 -3.45 7.21 26.35
CA ILE A 108 -4.00 5.93 26.78
C ILE A 108 -3.43 4.85 25.85
N PRO A 109 -2.37 4.15 26.27
CA PRO A 109 -1.90 2.97 25.57
C PRO A 109 -2.78 1.78 25.92
N PHE A 110 -3.25 1.05 24.92
CA PHE A 110 -3.93 -0.23 25.12
C PHE A 110 -3.45 -1.23 24.06
N ALA A 111 -3.12 -2.42 24.55
CA ALA A 111 -2.76 -3.57 23.74
C ALA A 111 -3.57 -4.77 24.24
N PHE A 112 -4.42 -5.32 23.38
CA PHE A 112 -5.24 -6.48 23.73
C PHE A 112 -5.48 -7.38 22.53
N ASN A 113 -5.68 -8.66 22.81
CA ASN A 113 -6.13 -9.66 21.85
C ASN A 113 -7.62 -9.90 22.07
N LEU A 114 -8.43 -9.61 21.05
CA LEU A 114 -9.88 -9.80 21.10
C LEU A 114 -10.26 -10.99 20.20
N PRO A 115 -10.93 -12.04 20.73
CA PRO A 115 -11.55 -13.05 19.89
C PRO A 115 -12.68 -12.40 19.09
N VAL A 116 -12.66 -12.54 17.76
CA VAL A 116 -13.70 -11.98 16.90
C VAL A 116 -14.91 -12.93 16.92
N PRO A 117 -16.14 -12.45 17.18
CA PRO A 117 -17.32 -13.31 17.15
C PRO A 117 -17.48 -13.98 15.78
N ALA A 118 -17.81 -15.27 15.76
CA ALA A 118 -17.94 -16.04 14.52
C ALA A 118 -18.96 -15.42 13.54
N ASP A 119 -19.98 -14.74 14.06
CA ASP A 119 -20.99 -14.06 13.24
C ASP A 119 -20.44 -12.82 12.51
N ALA A 120 -19.46 -12.13 13.11
CA ALA A 120 -18.77 -11.02 12.46
C ALA A 120 -17.76 -11.53 11.42
N ALA A 121 -17.03 -12.60 11.76
CA ALA A 121 -16.08 -13.23 10.83
C ALA A 121 -16.75 -13.77 9.56
N LYS A 122 -17.96 -14.34 9.67
CA LYS A 122 -18.74 -14.83 8.52
C LYS A 122 -19.21 -13.74 7.56
N GLN A 123 -19.28 -12.49 8.02
CA GLN A 123 -19.65 -11.36 7.15
C GLN A 123 -18.48 -10.88 6.29
N ILE A 124 -17.25 -11.28 6.63
CA ILE A 124 -16.06 -10.94 5.85
C ILE A 124 -15.97 -11.93 4.68
N PRO A 125 -16.18 -11.50 3.43
CA PRO A 125 -16.11 -12.40 2.29
C PRO A 125 -14.64 -12.82 2.08
N GLY A 126 -14.42 -14.07 1.68
CA GLY A 126 -13.06 -14.61 1.45
C GLY A 126 -12.25 -13.83 0.41
N ILE A 127 -12.92 -13.08 -0.46
CA ILE A 127 -12.28 -12.19 -1.44
C ILE A 127 -11.49 -11.05 -0.80
N ALA A 128 -11.82 -10.63 0.44
CA ALA A 128 -11.12 -9.58 1.16
C ALA A 128 -9.64 -9.92 1.43
N TYR A 129 -9.31 -11.21 1.53
CA TYR A 129 -7.93 -11.67 1.72
C TYR A 129 -7.14 -11.79 0.42
N SER A 130 -7.82 -11.73 -0.74
CA SER A 130 -7.22 -11.98 -2.05
C SER A 130 -7.09 -10.73 -2.93
N ILE A 131 -8.04 -9.79 -2.87
CA ILE A 131 -8.00 -8.58 -3.71
C ILE A 131 -6.87 -7.64 -3.24
N PRO A 132 -5.91 -7.27 -4.11
CA PRO A 132 -4.91 -6.25 -3.77
C PRO A 132 -5.52 -4.86 -3.60
N ASP A 133 -4.88 -4.03 -2.76
CA ASP A 133 -5.32 -2.67 -2.45
C ASP A 133 -6.81 -2.59 -2.11
N LEU A 134 -7.21 -3.42 -1.13
CA LEU A 134 -8.58 -3.51 -0.66
C LEU A 134 -9.10 -2.13 -0.23
N ASP A 135 -10.24 -1.73 -0.79
CA ASP A 135 -10.96 -0.53 -0.37
C ASP A 135 -11.94 -0.88 0.74
N ALA A 136 -11.45 -0.95 1.97
CA ALA A 136 -12.26 -1.21 3.15
C ALA A 136 -11.88 -0.24 4.26
N THR A 137 -12.88 0.45 4.80
CA THR A 137 -12.68 1.44 5.87
C THR A 137 -13.60 1.15 7.05
N VAL A 138 -13.04 1.28 8.25
CA VAL A 138 -13.77 1.20 9.52
C VAL A 138 -13.85 2.60 10.09
N ARG A 139 -15.04 3.18 10.09
CA ARG A 139 -15.29 4.48 10.68
C ARG A 139 -15.93 4.33 12.05
N VAL A 140 -15.36 4.99 13.04
CA VAL A 140 -15.86 5.04 14.42
C VAL A 140 -16.19 6.47 14.78
N GLN A 141 -17.47 6.73 15.08
CA GLN A 141 -17.94 8.00 15.60
C GLN A 141 -18.06 7.91 17.12
N ILE A 142 -17.49 8.89 17.82
CA ILE A 142 -17.46 8.93 19.28
C ILE A 142 -18.43 10.01 19.76
N ASN A 143 -19.46 9.59 20.49
CA ASN A 143 -20.54 10.45 20.99
C ASN A 143 -20.59 10.44 22.53
N LEU A 144 -20.89 11.58 23.17
CA LEU A 144 -21.17 11.60 24.62
C LEU A 144 -22.53 11.00 24.92
N THR A 145 -22.62 10.15 25.94
CA THR A 145 -23.90 9.61 26.43
C THR A 145 -24.70 10.59 27.28
N LYS A 146 -24.05 11.58 27.90
CA LYS A 146 -24.61 12.38 29.01
C LYS A 146 -25.03 13.81 28.63
N THR A 147 -25.24 14.12 27.36
CA THR A 147 -25.66 15.48 26.94
C THR A 147 -26.97 15.41 26.18
N ASP A 148 -27.91 16.32 26.48
CA ASP A 148 -29.24 16.45 25.84
C ASP A 148 -29.18 16.62 24.30
N ASN A 149 -27.98 16.87 23.76
CA ASN A 149 -27.68 16.80 22.34
C ASN A 149 -26.48 15.85 22.14
N PRO A 150 -26.65 14.68 21.48
CA PRO A 150 -25.54 13.80 21.13
C PRO A 150 -24.71 14.49 20.03
N ARG A 151 -23.72 15.28 20.45
CA ARG A 151 -22.73 15.88 19.54
C ARG A 151 -21.58 14.90 19.35
N SER A 152 -21.19 14.65 18.10
CA SER A 152 -19.97 13.89 17.79
C SER A 152 -18.75 14.68 18.24
N ILE A 153 -17.95 14.07 19.10
CA ILE A 153 -16.77 14.71 19.69
C ILE A 153 -15.51 14.39 18.89
N ALA A 154 -15.52 13.21 18.26
CA ALA A 154 -14.43 12.71 17.46
C ALA A 154 -14.96 11.72 16.42
N CYS A 155 -14.28 11.70 15.29
CA CYS A 155 -14.51 10.78 14.20
C CYS A 155 -13.15 10.23 13.80
N VAL A 156 -12.98 8.92 13.85
CA VAL A 156 -11.76 8.25 13.41
C VAL A 156 -12.08 7.19 12.36
N GLU A 157 -11.20 7.06 11.38
CA GLU A 157 -11.34 6.15 10.25
C GLU A 157 -10.04 5.36 10.06
N ALA A 158 -10.17 4.04 9.96
CA ALA A 158 -9.06 3.12 9.76
C ALA A 158 -9.22 2.37 8.44
N ASP A 159 -8.20 2.45 7.59
CA ASP A 159 -8.14 1.72 6.33
C ASP A 159 -7.64 0.29 6.57
N ILE A 160 -8.34 -0.69 6.00
CA ILE A 160 -8.02 -2.12 6.15
C ILE A 160 -7.31 -2.60 4.89
N SER A 161 -6.15 -3.22 5.07
CA SER A 161 -5.34 -3.82 4.01
C SER A 161 -5.07 -5.29 4.27
N ASN A 162 -4.88 -6.09 3.23
CA ASN A 162 -4.39 -7.46 3.34
C ASN A 162 -2.89 -7.58 3.00
N GLY A 163 -2.19 -6.45 2.88
CA GLY A 163 -0.77 -6.38 2.53
C GLY A 163 -0.46 -6.69 1.06
N LYS A 164 -1.47 -6.89 0.21
CA LYS A 164 -1.31 -7.09 -1.24
C LYS A 164 -1.53 -5.77 -1.96
N THR A 165 -0.70 -5.47 -2.95
CA THR A 165 -0.81 -4.28 -3.79
C THR A 165 -0.57 -4.61 -5.26
N VAL A 166 -1.18 -3.85 -6.15
CA VAL A 166 -0.90 -3.88 -7.59
C VAL A 166 0.32 -3.05 -7.96
N ASP A 167 0.78 -2.12 -7.10
CA ASP A 167 2.05 -1.42 -7.31
C ASP A 167 3.21 -2.40 -7.20
N LEU A 168 3.74 -2.80 -8.34
CA LEU A 168 4.77 -3.82 -8.43
C LEU A 168 5.96 -3.27 -9.20
N LEU A 169 7.13 -3.32 -8.56
CA LEU A 169 8.41 -3.02 -9.22
C LEU A 169 8.59 -3.79 -10.53
N GLY A 170 8.15 -5.05 -10.57
CA GLY A 170 8.20 -5.87 -11.77
C GLY A 170 7.41 -5.28 -12.91
N VAL A 171 6.21 -4.75 -12.65
CA VAL A 171 5.33 -4.12 -13.66
C VAL A 171 5.96 -2.81 -14.15
N LYS A 172 6.45 -1.98 -13.24
CA LYS A 172 7.20 -0.74 -13.57
C LYS A 172 8.35 -1.00 -14.54
N TRP A 173 9.22 -1.97 -14.24
CA TRP A 173 10.35 -2.31 -15.11
C TRP A 173 9.95 -3.01 -16.39
N ALA A 174 8.99 -3.94 -16.35
CA ALA A 174 8.54 -4.65 -17.53
C ALA A 174 7.94 -3.69 -18.57
N THR A 175 7.05 -2.80 -18.13
CA THR A 175 6.45 -1.78 -19.01
C THR A 175 7.49 -0.80 -19.56
N ALA A 176 8.45 -0.39 -18.75
CA ALA A 176 9.56 0.47 -19.18
C ALA A 176 10.44 -0.19 -20.24
N ILE A 177 10.80 -1.46 -20.05
CA ILE A 177 11.62 -2.22 -21.00
C ILE A 177 10.86 -2.44 -22.31
N ILE A 178 9.58 -2.79 -22.26
CA ILE A 178 8.75 -2.98 -23.45
C ILE A 178 8.70 -1.69 -24.28
N ALA A 179 8.42 -0.54 -23.63
CA ALA A 179 8.40 0.74 -24.31
C ALA A 179 9.77 1.12 -24.88
N GLY A 180 10.84 0.91 -24.11
CA GLY A 180 12.22 1.18 -24.54
C GLY A 180 12.65 0.34 -25.75
N LEU A 181 12.41 -0.98 -25.72
CA LEU A 181 12.71 -1.88 -26.83
C LEU A 181 11.91 -1.51 -28.08
N ALA A 182 10.64 -1.13 -27.94
CA ALA A 182 9.80 -0.72 -29.05
C ALA A 182 10.35 0.55 -29.74
N LEU A 183 10.82 1.54 -28.98
CA LEU A 183 11.47 2.74 -29.52
C LEU A 183 12.86 2.47 -30.11
N ILE A 184 13.67 1.62 -29.50
CA ILE A 184 14.98 1.24 -30.05
C ILE A 184 14.80 0.49 -31.37
N SER A 185 13.80 -0.39 -31.46
CA SER A 185 13.52 -1.15 -32.68
C SER A 185 13.21 -0.25 -33.87
N SER A 186 12.44 0.83 -33.69
CA SER A 186 12.16 1.77 -34.79
C SER A 186 13.41 2.53 -35.22
N ALA A 187 14.26 2.94 -34.26
CA ALA A 187 15.53 3.60 -34.58
C ALA A 187 16.47 2.71 -35.40
N VAL A 188 16.58 1.42 -35.02
CA VAL A 188 17.40 0.44 -35.77
C VAL A 188 16.85 0.23 -37.18
N VAL A 189 15.53 0.03 -37.33
CA VAL A 189 14.89 -0.19 -38.64
C VAL A 189 15.04 1.05 -39.53
N ASN A 190 14.99 2.25 -38.96
CA ASN A 190 15.26 3.49 -39.70
C ASN A 190 16.73 3.55 -40.16
N GLY A 191 17.67 3.18 -39.28
CA GLY A 191 19.10 3.14 -39.59
C GLY A 191 19.46 2.14 -40.70
N LEU A 192 18.66 1.08 -40.88
CA LEU A 192 18.79 0.12 -41.97
C LEU A 192 18.14 0.58 -43.30
N GLY A 193 17.56 1.78 -43.34
CA GLY A 193 16.98 2.38 -44.55
C GLY A 193 15.47 2.12 -44.75
N HIS A 194 14.80 1.46 -43.80
CA HIS A 194 13.36 1.18 -43.88
C HIS A 194 12.53 2.25 -43.16
N SER A 195 12.52 3.48 -43.68
CA SER A 195 11.87 4.63 -43.05
C SER A 195 10.36 4.49 -42.84
N ASN A 196 9.61 3.95 -43.83
CA ASN A 196 8.16 3.74 -43.70
C ASN A 196 7.81 2.75 -42.58
N THR A 197 8.54 1.63 -42.50
CA THR A 197 8.35 0.64 -41.44
C THR A 197 8.74 1.20 -40.08
N ALA A 198 9.86 1.94 -40.02
CA ALA A 198 10.30 2.60 -38.81
C ALA A 198 9.28 3.63 -38.30
N ALA A 199 8.69 4.43 -39.18
CA ALA A 199 7.65 5.39 -38.83
C ALA A 199 6.41 4.70 -38.26
N HIS A 200 5.98 3.58 -38.86
CA HIS A 200 4.85 2.81 -38.35
C HIS A 200 5.12 2.22 -36.95
N VAL A 201 6.32 1.64 -36.74
CA VAL A 201 6.71 1.11 -35.42
C VAL A 201 6.82 2.25 -34.40
N ALA A 202 7.47 3.36 -34.76
CA ALA A 202 7.62 4.51 -33.88
C ALA A 202 6.26 5.10 -33.47
N ALA A 203 5.31 5.23 -34.40
CA ALA A 203 3.96 5.73 -34.11
C ALA A 203 3.25 4.86 -33.06
N ASN A 204 3.27 3.53 -33.23
CA ASN A 204 2.66 2.61 -32.27
C ASN A 204 3.38 2.63 -30.90
N SER A 205 4.72 2.71 -30.90
CA SER A 205 5.51 2.83 -29.67
C SER A 205 5.18 4.12 -28.92
N LEU A 206 5.04 5.25 -29.63
CA LEU A 206 4.64 6.52 -29.06
C LEU A 206 3.19 6.49 -28.55
N SER A 207 2.28 5.82 -29.24
CA SER A 207 0.90 5.62 -28.76
C SER A 207 0.86 4.79 -27.47
N LEU A 208 1.67 3.72 -27.36
CA LEU A 208 1.80 2.94 -26.13
C LEU A 208 2.37 3.78 -24.99
N PHE A 209 3.41 4.57 -25.27
CA PHE A 209 4.01 5.46 -24.28
C PHE A 209 3.01 6.54 -23.82
N GLY A 210 2.26 7.14 -24.74
CA GLY A 210 1.19 8.09 -24.44
C GLY A 210 0.06 7.46 -23.63
N TYR A 211 -0.28 6.19 -23.85
CA TYR A 211 -1.23 5.45 -23.00
C TYR A 211 -0.71 5.33 -21.56
N PHE A 212 0.56 4.95 -21.36
CA PHE A 212 1.17 4.90 -20.02
C PHE A 212 1.19 6.27 -19.33
N GLN A 213 1.50 7.33 -20.06
CA GLN A 213 1.42 8.70 -19.55
C GLN A 213 0.00 9.07 -19.15
N GLY A 214 -0.99 8.71 -19.95
CA GLY A 214 -2.40 8.91 -19.63
C GLY A 214 -2.81 8.22 -18.34
N GLN A 215 -2.38 6.96 -18.11
CA GLN A 215 -2.62 6.26 -16.85
C GLN A 215 -1.97 6.99 -15.66
N ALA A 216 -0.71 7.43 -15.81
CA ALA A 216 -0.03 8.17 -14.75
C ALA A 216 -0.70 9.51 -14.43
N ILE A 217 -1.17 10.24 -15.45
CA ILE A 217 -1.86 11.52 -15.28
C ILE A 217 -3.17 11.36 -14.49
N LEU A 218 -3.92 10.26 -14.69
CA LEU A 218 -5.12 9.98 -13.91
C LEU A 218 -4.81 9.91 -12.41
N GLY A 219 -3.73 9.23 -12.02
CA GLY A 219 -3.28 9.15 -10.63
C GLY A 219 -2.74 10.46 -10.06
N LEU A 220 -2.40 11.43 -10.91
CA LEU A 220 -1.96 12.77 -10.52
C LEU A 220 -3.11 13.79 -10.46
N THR A 221 -4.34 13.36 -10.72
CA THR A 221 -5.51 14.21 -10.51
C THR A 221 -5.85 14.32 -9.03
N GLY A 222 -6.41 15.45 -8.59
CA GLY A 222 -6.84 15.66 -7.21
C GLY A 222 -8.18 14.99 -6.86
N VAL A 223 -8.66 14.05 -7.67
CA VAL A 223 -9.92 13.32 -7.44
C VAL A 223 -9.63 12.15 -6.52
N HIS A 224 -10.51 11.89 -5.56
CA HIS A 224 -10.43 10.69 -4.74
C HIS A 224 -10.68 9.44 -5.60
N LEU A 225 -9.63 8.63 -5.77
CA LEU A 225 -9.65 7.39 -6.54
C LEU A 225 -9.71 6.19 -5.60
N PRO A 226 -10.36 5.09 -5.99
CA PRO A 226 -10.24 3.84 -5.24
C PRO A 226 -8.76 3.44 -5.10
N PRO A 227 -8.33 2.92 -3.93
CA PRO A 227 -6.95 2.56 -3.65
C PRO A 227 -6.27 1.71 -4.73
N ILE A 228 -6.97 0.70 -5.26
CA ILE A 228 -6.45 -0.14 -6.36
C ILE A 228 -6.13 0.64 -7.64
N VAL A 229 -6.96 1.63 -7.98
CA VAL A 229 -6.72 2.49 -9.15
C VAL A 229 -5.53 3.40 -8.88
N GLN A 230 -5.47 3.97 -7.68
CA GLN A 230 -4.34 4.81 -7.27
C GLN A 230 -3.02 4.03 -7.35
N SER A 231 -2.95 2.83 -6.76
CA SER A 231 -1.76 1.95 -6.80
C SER A 231 -1.41 1.55 -8.24
N TRP A 232 -2.40 1.21 -9.08
CA TRP A 232 -2.15 0.87 -10.50
C TRP A 232 -1.53 2.02 -11.29
N THR A 233 -2.01 3.25 -11.10
CA THR A 233 -1.45 4.41 -11.82
C THR A 233 0.00 4.70 -11.42
N GLN A 234 0.43 4.30 -10.21
CA GLN A 234 1.82 4.45 -9.77
C GLN A 234 2.78 3.60 -10.60
N ASP A 235 2.33 2.48 -11.18
CA ASP A 235 3.16 1.65 -12.05
C ASP A 235 3.63 2.34 -13.33
N PHE A 236 2.93 3.40 -13.75
CA PHE A 236 3.20 4.12 -14.99
C PHE A 236 3.86 5.49 -14.78
N GLN A 237 4.07 5.91 -13.52
CA GLN A 237 4.66 7.22 -13.19
C GLN A 237 6.05 7.45 -13.81
N TRP A 238 6.80 6.38 -14.06
CA TRP A 238 8.10 6.45 -14.73
C TRP A 238 8.00 7.04 -16.14
N SER A 239 6.86 6.87 -16.84
CA SER A 239 6.62 7.41 -18.19
C SER A 239 6.48 8.94 -18.21
N MET A 240 6.17 9.53 -17.06
CA MET A 240 6.16 10.97 -16.81
C MET A 240 7.52 11.50 -16.31
N GLY A 241 8.54 10.65 -16.25
CA GLY A 241 9.87 11.00 -15.72
C GLY A 241 9.94 11.03 -14.18
N ILE A 242 8.90 10.54 -13.49
CA ILE A 242 8.91 10.41 -12.03
C ILE A 242 9.64 9.12 -11.67
N ILE A 243 10.96 9.22 -11.55
CA ILE A 243 11.85 8.11 -11.21
C ILE A 243 12.77 8.48 -10.05
N ARG A 244 13.01 7.52 -9.15
CA ARG A 244 13.96 7.72 -8.05
C ARG A 244 15.39 7.47 -8.54
N VAL A 245 16.11 8.55 -8.81
CA VAL A 245 17.53 8.49 -9.21
C VAL A 245 18.40 9.07 -8.11
N GLY A 246 19.27 8.25 -7.53
CA GLY A 246 20.05 8.61 -6.33
C GLY A 246 20.86 9.91 -6.46
N PHE A 247 21.59 10.07 -7.57
CA PHE A 247 22.41 11.28 -7.79
C PHE A 247 21.55 12.56 -7.89
N MET A 248 20.39 12.47 -8.55
CA MET A 248 19.46 13.61 -8.68
C MET A 248 18.96 14.05 -7.30
N GLN A 249 18.59 13.07 -6.46
CA GLN A 249 18.14 13.35 -5.09
C GLN A 249 19.23 14.06 -4.27
N THR A 250 20.49 13.63 -4.38
CA THR A 250 21.62 14.28 -3.70
C THR A 250 21.81 15.73 -4.15
N ILE A 251 21.81 15.97 -5.47
CA ILE A 251 22.01 17.32 -6.03
C ILE A 251 20.84 18.24 -5.66
N PHE A 252 19.60 17.78 -5.82
CA PHE A 252 18.42 18.58 -5.51
C PHE A 252 18.31 18.90 -4.01
N THR A 253 18.59 17.91 -3.15
CA THR A 253 18.60 18.13 -1.70
C THR A 253 19.71 19.09 -1.28
N TRP A 254 20.90 18.97 -1.89
CA TRP A 254 22.00 19.92 -1.66
C TRP A 254 21.61 21.34 -2.08
N TYR A 255 21.06 21.51 -3.29
CA TYR A 255 20.64 22.80 -3.81
C TYR A 255 19.57 23.46 -2.93
N GLN A 256 18.56 22.68 -2.53
CA GLN A 256 17.50 23.14 -1.63
C GLN A 256 18.07 23.62 -0.30
N ARG A 257 18.97 22.84 0.33
CA ARG A 257 19.61 23.24 1.60
C ARG A 257 20.53 24.45 1.43
N ALA A 258 21.28 24.54 0.34
CA ALA A 258 22.20 25.64 0.06
C ALA A 258 21.48 26.97 -0.20
N THR A 259 20.25 26.91 -0.71
CA THR A 259 19.39 28.09 -0.97
C THR A 259 18.46 28.44 0.19
N GLY A 260 18.57 27.73 1.32
CA GLY A 260 17.74 27.96 2.50
C GLY A 260 16.30 27.44 2.36
N GLY A 261 16.01 26.62 1.35
CA GLY A 261 14.72 25.96 1.20
C GLY A 261 14.51 24.89 2.27
N THR A 262 13.32 24.83 2.84
CA THR A 262 12.91 23.76 3.75
C THR A 262 12.38 22.57 2.93
N PRO A 263 12.75 21.32 3.28
CA PRO A 263 12.13 20.14 2.69
C PRO A 263 10.62 20.18 2.87
N SER A 264 9.86 19.76 1.86
CA SER A 264 8.42 19.58 2.02
C SER A 264 8.19 18.54 3.12
N THR A 265 7.44 18.92 4.14
CA THR A 265 7.25 18.17 5.39
C THR A 265 6.40 16.91 5.22
N ILE A 266 6.09 16.49 3.99
CA ILE A 266 5.28 15.29 3.68
C ILE A 266 5.82 14.05 4.43
N PHE A 267 7.15 13.96 4.59
CA PHE A 267 7.80 12.90 5.35
C PHE A 267 8.07 13.23 6.84
N ASP A 268 8.08 14.50 7.26
CA ASP A 268 8.27 14.87 8.67
C ASP A 268 6.98 14.67 9.49
N THR A 269 5.81 14.82 8.87
CA THR A 269 4.50 14.48 9.47
C THR A 269 4.36 13.01 9.85
N LEU A 270 5.24 12.12 9.36
CA LEU A 270 5.30 10.71 9.77
C LEU A 270 5.61 10.54 11.27
N THR A 271 6.18 11.55 11.93
CA THR A 271 6.53 11.49 13.35
C THR A 271 5.42 11.97 14.30
N THR A 272 4.47 12.75 13.79
CA THR A 272 3.41 13.40 14.59
C THR A 272 1.99 12.93 14.23
N VAL A 273 1.81 12.36 13.06
CA VAL A 273 0.54 11.80 12.58
C VAL A 273 0.79 10.36 12.16
N SER A 274 -0.12 9.44 12.48
CA SER A 274 -0.07 8.04 12.01
C SER A 274 -0.31 7.98 10.50
N VAL A 275 0.67 8.41 9.72
CA VAL A 275 0.64 8.35 8.26
C VAL A 275 1.18 6.98 7.86
N GLN A 276 0.53 6.34 6.89
CA GLN A 276 1.01 5.12 6.23
C GLN A 276 2.49 5.29 5.83
N VAL A 277 3.40 4.75 6.63
CA VAL A 277 4.73 4.43 6.12
C VAL A 277 4.55 3.10 5.42
N GLU A 278 4.34 3.15 4.11
CA GLU A 278 4.71 2.08 3.18
C GLU A 278 6.22 1.83 3.38
N LYS A 279 6.57 1.13 4.48
CA LYS A 279 7.88 0.50 4.63
C LYS A 279 7.87 -0.61 3.61
N ARG A 280 8.22 -0.25 2.38
CA ARG A 280 8.53 -1.17 1.30
C ARG A 280 9.38 -2.28 1.90
N GLY A 281 8.84 -3.50 1.91
CA GLY A 281 9.37 -4.68 2.59
C GLY A 281 10.86 -4.91 2.35
N LEU A 282 11.70 -4.26 3.15
CA LEU A 282 13.12 -4.55 3.26
C LEU A 282 13.36 -5.96 3.83
N ASP A 283 12.33 -6.55 4.45
CA ASP A 283 12.33 -7.96 4.84
C ASP A 283 12.19 -8.89 3.63
N PHE A 284 11.45 -8.50 2.58
CA PHE A 284 11.31 -9.33 1.37
C PHE A 284 12.58 -9.30 0.51
N THR A 285 13.28 -8.16 0.43
CA THR A 285 14.60 -8.10 -0.20
C THR A 285 15.65 -8.85 0.61
N GLY A 286 15.56 -8.86 1.95
CA GLY A 286 16.37 -9.69 2.83
C GLY A 286 16.19 -11.19 2.57
N HIS A 287 14.95 -11.65 2.47
CA HIS A 287 14.65 -13.05 2.16
C HIS A 287 15.06 -13.44 0.73
N GLY A 288 14.79 -12.58 -0.27
CA GLY A 288 15.22 -12.77 -1.65
C GLY A 288 16.74 -12.83 -1.81
N LEU A 289 17.49 -11.92 -1.16
CA LEU A 289 18.97 -11.98 -1.14
C LEU A 289 19.47 -13.23 -0.40
N SER A 290 18.81 -13.65 0.69
CA SER A 290 19.21 -14.84 1.43
C SER A 290 19.06 -16.12 0.60
N LEU A 291 17.99 -16.20 -0.19
CA LEU A 291 17.71 -17.32 -1.10
C LEU A 291 18.67 -17.30 -2.30
N PHE A 292 18.92 -16.13 -2.89
CA PHE A 292 19.93 -15.98 -3.93
C PHE A 292 21.33 -16.36 -3.44
N ARG A 293 21.71 -15.93 -2.24
CA ARG A 293 23.01 -16.24 -1.62
C ARG A 293 23.14 -17.74 -1.31
N ARG A 294 22.07 -18.40 -0.87
CA ARG A 294 22.02 -19.86 -0.68
C ARG A 294 22.09 -20.62 -2.01
N GLY A 295 21.37 -20.16 -3.03
CA GLY A 295 21.43 -20.75 -4.37
C GLY A 295 22.80 -20.60 -5.03
N ALA A 296 23.43 -19.43 -4.90
CA ALA A 296 24.78 -19.17 -5.40
C ALA A 296 25.84 -20.01 -4.65
N ALA A 297 25.65 -20.28 -3.35
CA ALA A 297 26.54 -21.14 -2.58
C ALA A 297 26.45 -22.63 -2.97
N MET A 298 25.34 -23.06 -3.57
CA MET A 298 25.13 -24.43 -4.06
C MET A 298 25.47 -24.60 -5.55
N MET A 299 25.90 -23.55 -6.25
CA MET A 299 26.33 -23.69 -7.64
C MET A 299 27.64 -24.50 -7.71
N PRO A 300 27.70 -25.56 -8.54
CA PRO A 300 28.93 -26.30 -8.73
C PRO A 300 29.99 -25.36 -9.32
N ARG A 301 31.15 -25.29 -8.65
CA ARG A 301 32.29 -24.53 -9.15
C ARG A 301 32.73 -25.12 -10.49
N PRO A 302 33.01 -24.28 -11.50
CA PRO A 302 33.55 -24.79 -12.76
C PRO A 302 34.88 -25.48 -12.48
N ILE A 303 34.99 -26.76 -12.86
CA ILE A 303 36.26 -27.46 -12.92
C ILE A 303 37.02 -26.82 -14.07
N VAL A 304 38.01 -26.01 -13.72
CA VAL A 304 38.99 -25.49 -14.68
C VAL A 304 39.85 -26.67 -15.11
N ALA A 305 39.78 -27.01 -16.39
CA ALA A 305 40.75 -27.85 -17.09
C ALA A 305 41.47 -26.96 -18.12
#